data_AF-A0A961ICT8-F1
#
_entry.id   AF-A0A961ICT8-F1
#
_cell.length_a   1.000
_cell.length_b   1.000
_cell.length_c   1.000
_cell.angle_alpha   90.00
_cell.angle_beta   90.00
_cell.angle_gamma   90.00
#
_symmetry.space_group_name_H-M   'P 1'
#
loop_
_entity.id
_entity.type
_entity.pdbx_description
1 polymer ?
#
loop_
_entity_poly.entity_id
_entity_poly.type
_entity_poly.pdbx_seq_one_letter_code
_entity_poly.pdbx_strand_id
1 'polypeptide(L)'
;MPRFIATHRSTLLALPALLSLALFTVPVQPCGPQFPQAIFTYNVHPDMPLTAFAAGQPGIIEPEFARSYLVVAYRTLTKQPLNALEQKAAVRLWSARLNHGSDDTSWMEGASLSENESNDRDCPDGQLQCWLAARRTVSDVPDIKLDDLRVYRRISDQYYGQFRNCLPDAFRYARTTLQQRSERLGADDRAVRAWVLAQDRVFQNCSAAESIPPETGARDALLQADRQYQIASAYFYALRFQDAERHFRQIAADANSPHRLLARYLVARTLIRRASLQTEPG
;
A
#
# COMPACT_ATOMS: atom_id res chain seq x y z
N MET A 1 -96.59 -8.22 -8.82
CA MET A 1 -95.44 -7.44 -9.31
C MET A 1 -94.16 -7.91 -8.60
N PRO A 2 -93.33 -8.77 -9.22
CA PRO A 2 -92.01 -9.10 -8.69
C PRO A 2 -90.92 -8.33 -9.44
N ARG A 3 -89.96 -7.74 -8.70
CA ARG A 3 -88.80 -7.02 -9.28
C ARG A 3 -87.59 -7.95 -9.40
N PHE A 4 -86.96 -7.87 -10.56
CA PHE A 4 -85.81 -8.63 -11.02
C PHE A 4 -84.51 -8.30 -10.27
N ILE A 5 -83.67 -9.33 -10.19
CA ILE A 5 -82.27 -9.36 -9.75
C ILE A 5 -81.39 -8.67 -10.80
N ALA A 6 -80.41 -7.87 -10.35
CA ALA A 6 -79.24 -7.50 -11.15
C ALA A 6 -77.97 -7.69 -10.32
N THR A 7 -77.07 -8.52 -10.84
CA THR A 7 -75.83 -9.01 -10.23
C THR A 7 -74.65 -8.08 -10.57
N HIS A 8 -73.89 -7.65 -9.56
CA HIS A 8 -72.66 -6.87 -9.73
C HIS A 8 -71.52 -7.76 -10.29
N ARG A 9 -71.17 -7.55 -11.57
CA ARG A 9 -69.95 -8.06 -12.23
C ARG A 9 -68.91 -6.95 -12.32
N SER A 10 -68.11 -6.68 -11.28
CA SER A 10 -66.99 -5.71 -11.41
C SER A 10 -65.84 -5.84 -10.39
N THR A 11 -65.69 -6.95 -9.66
CA THR A 11 -64.70 -7.04 -8.55
C THR A 11 -63.61 -8.09 -8.70
N LEU A 12 -63.47 -8.74 -9.86
CA LEU A 12 -62.51 -9.85 -10.05
C LEU A 12 -61.19 -9.48 -10.76
N LEU A 13 -60.98 -8.22 -11.15
CA LEU A 13 -59.73 -7.77 -11.80
C LEU A 13 -58.78 -6.98 -10.87
N ALA A 14 -59.19 -6.65 -9.65
CA ALA A 14 -58.35 -5.89 -8.71
C ALA A 14 -57.32 -6.78 -7.97
N LEU A 15 -57.61 -8.08 -7.81
CA LEU A 15 -56.76 -9.01 -7.06
C LEU A 15 -55.40 -9.31 -7.71
N PRO A 16 -55.30 -9.58 -9.03
CA PRO A 16 -53.99 -9.87 -9.64
C PRO A 16 -53.10 -8.63 -9.74
N ALA A 17 -53.66 -7.43 -9.89
CA ALA A 17 -52.89 -6.18 -9.92
C ALA A 17 -52.23 -5.84 -8.57
N LEU A 18 -52.91 -6.16 -7.46
CA LEU A 18 -52.37 -6.02 -6.10
C LEU A 18 -51.29 -7.07 -5.79
N LEU A 19 -51.41 -8.29 -6.33
CA LEU A 19 -50.41 -9.34 -6.15
C LEU A 19 -49.11 -9.04 -6.94
N SER A 20 -49.23 -8.45 -8.13
CA SER A 20 -48.09 -8.00 -8.93
C SER A 20 -47.27 -6.90 -8.26
N LEU A 21 -47.93 -6.00 -7.52
CA LEU A 21 -47.25 -4.89 -6.82
C LEU A 21 -46.46 -5.38 -5.60
N ALA A 22 -46.90 -6.46 -4.96
CA ALA A 22 -46.21 -7.06 -3.81
C ALA A 22 -44.94 -7.82 -4.21
N LEU A 23 -44.88 -8.39 -5.42
CA LEU A 23 -43.74 -9.17 -5.91
C LEU A 23 -42.55 -8.33 -6.40
N PHE A 24 -42.72 -7.01 -6.56
CA PHE A 24 -41.63 -6.09 -6.96
C PHE A 24 -40.95 -5.36 -5.80
N THR A 25 -41.24 -5.74 -4.55
CA THR A 25 -40.50 -5.22 -3.38
C THR A 25 -39.18 -5.97 -3.22
N VAL A 26 -38.25 -5.74 -4.15
CA VAL A 26 -36.84 -6.02 -3.87
C VAL A 26 -36.46 -5.15 -2.68
N PRO A 27 -35.95 -5.70 -1.56
CA PRO A 27 -35.41 -4.87 -0.50
C PRO A 27 -34.24 -4.10 -1.10
N VAL A 28 -34.47 -2.84 -1.45
CA VAL A 28 -33.39 -1.88 -1.59
C VAL A 28 -32.73 -1.90 -0.21
N GLN A 29 -31.54 -2.47 -0.11
CA GLN A 29 -30.67 -2.22 1.02
C GLN A 29 -30.02 -0.86 0.73
N PRO A 30 -30.56 0.27 1.22
CA PRO A 30 -29.76 1.47 1.25
C PRO A 30 -28.58 1.12 2.15
N CYS A 31 -27.37 1.11 1.60
CA CYS A 31 -26.18 1.30 2.40
C CYS A 31 -26.47 2.47 3.37
N GLY A 32 -26.28 2.22 4.67
CA GLY A 32 -27.01 2.84 5.78
C GLY A 32 -27.03 4.39 5.83
N PRO A 33 -27.87 4.97 6.71
CA PRO A 33 -28.05 6.41 6.80
C PRO A 33 -26.76 7.10 7.29
N GLN A 34 -26.18 7.94 6.43
CA GLN A 34 -25.11 8.86 6.81
C GLN A 34 -25.76 10.04 7.54
N PHE A 35 -26.02 9.89 8.84
CA PHE A 35 -26.46 11.04 9.64
C PHE A 35 -25.27 12.00 9.78
N PRO A 36 -25.46 13.31 9.57
CA PRO A 36 -24.42 14.29 9.84
C PRO A 36 -24.06 14.21 11.32
N GLN A 37 -22.84 13.76 11.61
CA GLN A 37 -22.30 13.74 12.97
C GLN A 37 -21.53 15.04 13.20
N ALA A 38 -21.81 15.71 14.30
CA ALA A 38 -20.94 16.79 14.76
C ALA A 38 -19.67 16.15 15.35
N ILE A 39 -18.58 16.19 14.57
CA ILE A 39 -17.27 15.73 15.01
C ILE A 39 -16.56 16.92 15.65
N PHE A 40 -16.46 16.91 16.97
CA PHE A 40 -15.78 17.97 17.73
C PHE A 40 -14.30 17.68 17.96
N THR A 41 -13.90 16.41 17.92
CA THR A 41 -12.52 15.94 18.07
C THR A 41 -12.28 14.72 17.19
N TYR A 42 -11.07 14.57 16.68
CA TYR A 42 -10.64 13.40 15.91
C TYR A 42 -9.76 12.51 16.77
N ASN A 43 -10.12 11.22 16.90
CA ASN A 43 -9.39 10.32 17.80
C ASN A 43 -8.20 9.60 17.13
N VAL A 44 -8.04 9.74 15.81
CA VAL A 44 -7.03 8.99 15.02
C VAL A 44 -6.01 9.88 14.29
N HIS A 45 -6.27 11.19 14.22
CA HIS A 45 -5.41 12.19 13.60
C HIS A 45 -5.62 13.54 14.28
N PRO A 46 -4.63 14.46 14.22
CA PRO A 46 -4.77 15.80 14.76
C PRO A 46 -5.78 16.64 13.98
N ASP A 47 -6.14 17.78 14.56
CA ASP A 47 -6.97 18.78 13.89
C ASP A 47 -6.30 19.34 12.63
N MET A 48 -7.15 19.78 11.71
CA MET A 48 -6.73 20.45 10.48
C MET A 48 -6.30 21.90 10.78
N PRO A 49 -5.33 22.47 10.05
CA PRO A 49 -4.60 21.87 8.94
C PRO A 49 -3.39 21.04 9.42
N LEU A 50 -3.15 19.90 8.75
CA LEU A 50 -2.04 18.99 9.08
C LEU A 50 -0.65 19.62 8.93
N THR A 51 -0.53 20.70 8.17
CA THR A 51 0.71 21.46 7.98
C THR A 51 1.20 22.08 9.29
N ALA A 52 0.29 22.57 10.14
CA ALA A 52 0.65 23.11 11.45
C ALA A 52 1.23 22.03 12.37
N PHE A 53 0.58 20.86 12.39
CA PHE A 53 1.08 19.72 13.15
C PHE A 53 2.46 19.26 12.66
N ALA A 54 2.67 19.17 11.34
CA ALA A 54 3.98 18.86 10.76
C ALA A 54 5.05 19.90 11.11
N ALA A 55 4.69 21.18 11.18
CA ALA A 55 5.58 22.29 11.53
C ALA A 55 5.97 22.32 13.01
N GLY A 56 5.50 21.37 13.82
CA GLY A 56 5.81 21.29 15.25
C GLY A 56 4.87 22.11 16.12
N GLN A 57 3.64 22.35 15.66
CA GLN A 57 2.55 22.93 16.45
C GLN A 57 1.49 21.84 16.72
N PRO A 58 1.78 20.84 17.59
CA PRO A 58 0.96 19.64 17.66
C PRO A 58 -0.40 19.82 18.38
N GLY A 59 -0.64 20.95 19.06
CA GLY A 59 -1.86 21.17 19.82
C GLY A 59 -2.06 20.10 20.92
N ILE A 60 -3.25 19.52 20.98
CA ILE A 60 -3.58 18.38 21.85
C ILE A 60 -3.15 17.09 21.16
N ILE A 61 -2.38 16.26 21.88
CA ILE A 61 -1.91 14.96 21.39
C ILE A 61 -2.63 13.86 22.15
N GLU A 62 -3.34 12.99 21.44
CA GLU A 62 -4.00 11.81 22.01
C GLU A 62 -3.18 10.53 21.77
N PRO A 63 -3.08 9.62 22.74
CA PRO A 63 -2.41 8.32 22.59
C PRO A 63 -2.94 7.47 21.42
N GLU A 64 -4.20 7.66 21.05
CA GLU A 64 -4.93 6.91 20.03
C GLU A 64 -4.59 7.35 18.60
N PHE A 65 -3.88 8.46 18.42
CA PHE A 65 -3.47 8.93 17.11
C PHE A 65 -2.66 7.86 16.35
N ALA A 66 -2.87 7.80 15.03
CA ALA A 66 -2.08 6.92 14.19
C ALA A 66 -0.58 7.21 14.37
N ARG A 67 0.25 6.16 14.45
CA ARG A 67 1.69 6.27 14.79
C ARG A 67 2.46 7.30 13.96
N SER A 68 2.04 7.55 12.71
CA SER A 68 2.67 8.57 11.87
C SER A 68 2.55 9.98 12.45
N TYR A 69 1.49 10.31 13.18
CA TYR A 69 1.37 11.57 13.91
C TYR A 69 2.16 11.55 15.21
N LEU A 70 2.06 10.45 15.98
CA LEU A 70 2.80 10.30 17.24
C LEU A 70 4.32 10.42 17.06
N VAL A 71 4.88 9.92 15.96
CA VAL A 71 6.31 10.09 15.64
C VAL A 71 6.68 11.57 15.45
N VAL A 72 5.82 12.35 14.79
CA VAL A 72 6.06 13.79 14.58
C VAL A 72 5.91 14.57 15.88
N ALA A 73 4.89 14.23 16.69
CA ALA A 73 4.73 14.77 18.03
C ALA A 73 5.96 14.47 18.91
N TYR A 74 6.41 13.21 18.96
CA TYR A 74 7.61 12.80 19.69
C TYR A 74 8.85 13.61 19.28
N ARG A 75 9.10 13.73 17.98
CA ARG A 75 10.22 14.52 17.44
C ARG A 75 10.15 15.99 17.84
N THR A 76 8.96 16.56 17.82
CA THR A 76 8.73 17.95 18.26
C THR A 76 9.00 18.12 19.75
N LEU A 77 8.42 17.24 20.59
CA LEU A 77 8.56 17.30 22.05
C LEU A 77 10.00 17.02 22.53
N THR A 78 10.76 16.23 21.77
CA THR A 78 12.18 15.94 22.03
C THR A 78 13.14 16.97 21.40
N LYS A 79 12.62 18.10 20.91
CA LYS A 79 13.38 19.21 20.32
C LYS A 79 14.18 18.81 19.07
N GLN A 80 13.68 17.84 18.30
CA GLN A 80 14.22 17.41 17.02
C GLN A 80 13.14 17.43 15.92
N PRO A 81 12.55 18.61 15.61
CA PRO A 81 11.43 18.71 14.69
C PRO A 81 11.79 18.22 13.28
N LEU A 82 10.75 17.99 12.48
CA LEU A 82 10.93 17.69 11.07
C LEU A 82 11.51 18.90 10.34
N ASN A 83 12.45 18.68 9.42
CA ASN A 83 12.89 19.71 8.49
C ASN A 83 11.83 19.94 7.38
N ALA A 84 11.96 21.02 6.59
CA ALA A 84 10.97 21.39 5.58
C ALA A 84 10.65 20.28 4.56
N LEU A 85 11.63 19.45 4.18
CA LEU A 85 11.41 18.33 3.28
C LEU A 85 10.63 17.20 3.96
N GLU A 86 11.00 16.86 5.20
CA GLU A 86 10.32 15.86 6.03
C GLU A 86 8.87 16.28 6.32
N GLN A 87 8.62 17.55 6.61
CA GLN A 87 7.27 18.10 6.83
C GLN A 87 6.39 17.88 5.61
N LYS A 88 6.87 18.25 4.42
CA LYS A 88 6.15 18.03 3.15
C LYS A 88 5.88 16.54 2.92
N ALA A 89 6.85 15.67 3.21
CA ALA A 89 6.69 14.23 3.06
C ALA A 89 5.66 13.65 4.05
N ALA A 90 5.63 14.13 5.30
CA ALA A 90 4.67 13.71 6.32
C ALA A 90 3.25 14.13 5.95
N VAL A 91 3.05 15.39 5.57
CA VAL A 91 1.75 15.90 5.12
C VAL A 91 1.25 15.11 3.90
N ARG A 92 2.12 14.89 2.90
CA ARG A 92 1.75 14.07 1.73
C ARG A 92 1.29 12.67 2.11
N LEU A 93 2.00 12.00 3.04
CA LEU A 93 1.60 10.69 3.53
C LEU A 93 0.23 10.72 4.20
N TRP A 94 -0.03 11.71 5.06
CA TRP A 94 -1.28 11.83 5.78
C TRP A 94 -2.45 12.16 4.86
N SER A 95 -2.26 13.11 3.94
CA SER A 95 -3.26 13.45 2.93
C SER A 95 -3.63 12.23 2.09
N ALA A 96 -2.65 11.45 1.61
CA ALA A 96 -2.92 10.22 0.87
C ALA A 96 -3.71 9.18 1.69
N ARG A 97 -3.48 9.10 3.00
CA ARG A 97 -4.19 8.16 3.89
C ARG A 97 -5.63 8.62 4.18
N LEU A 98 -5.86 9.91 4.33
CA LEU A 98 -7.19 10.47 4.58
C LEU A 98 -8.05 10.50 3.31
N ASN A 99 -7.43 10.69 2.14
CA ASN A 99 -8.13 10.78 0.85
C ASN A 99 -8.70 9.44 0.33
N HIS A 100 -8.43 8.30 0.98
CA HIS A 100 -8.93 6.98 0.56
C HIS A 100 -10.46 6.78 0.76
N GLY A 101 -11.26 7.86 0.81
CA GLY A 101 -12.71 7.79 0.97
C GLY A 101 -13.53 9.01 0.52
N SER A 102 -12.94 10.04 -0.09
CA SER A 102 -13.68 11.25 -0.49
C SER A 102 -13.26 11.77 -1.86
N ASP A 103 -14.20 11.86 -2.80
CA ASP A 103 -14.04 12.59 -4.07
C ASP A 103 -13.95 14.12 -3.86
N ASP A 104 -14.25 14.61 -2.65
CA ASP A 104 -14.18 16.03 -2.30
C ASP A 104 -12.80 16.40 -1.72
N THR A 105 -11.95 16.95 -2.59
CA THR A 105 -10.62 17.48 -2.24
C THR A 105 -10.65 18.97 -1.90
N SER A 106 -11.82 19.63 -1.90
CA SER A 106 -11.91 21.09 -1.84
C SER A 106 -11.53 21.71 -0.50
N TRP A 107 -11.58 20.95 0.60
CA TRP A 107 -11.25 21.42 1.95
C TRP A 107 -9.77 21.25 2.33
N MET A 108 -8.96 20.63 1.47
CA MET A 108 -7.55 20.40 1.71
C MET A 108 -6.70 21.24 0.76
N GLU A 109 -6.52 22.52 1.10
CA GLU A 109 -5.60 23.40 0.37
C GLU A 109 -4.17 22.80 0.41
N GLY A 110 -3.71 22.33 -0.76
CA GLY A 110 -2.44 21.61 -0.92
C GLY A 110 -2.53 20.10 -1.16
N ALA A 111 -3.73 19.52 -1.29
CA ALA A 111 -3.94 18.09 -1.53
C ALA A 111 -4.44 17.75 -2.95
N SER A 112 -3.88 18.36 -3.99
CA SER A 112 -3.94 17.76 -5.32
C SER A 112 -3.05 16.50 -5.32
N LEU A 113 -3.59 15.39 -4.85
CA LEU A 113 -2.94 14.07 -4.87
C LEU A 113 -3.77 13.16 -5.75
N SER A 114 -3.57 13.25 -7.06
CA SER A 114 -3.81 12.08 -7.90
C SER A 114 -2.89 10.96 -7.39
N GLU A 115 -3.38 9.73 -7.34
CA GLU A 115 -2.55 8.54 -7.12
C GLU A 115 -1.48 8.37 -8.22
N ASN A 116 -1.65 9.09 -9.33
CA ASN A 116 -0.57 9.50 -10.20
C ASN A 116 0.36 10.44 -9.44
N GLU A 117 1.57 9.92 -9.22
CA GLU A 117 2.78 10.71 -9.23
C GLU A 117 3.21 11.35 -7.90
N SER A 118 4.15 10.66 -7.26
CA SER A 118 5.41 11.32 -6.93
C SER A 118 5.71 12.38 -7.98
N ASN A 119 6.07 13.61 -7.60
CA ASN A 119 6.58 14.64 -8.51
C ASN A 119 7.95 14.23 -9.15
N ASP A 120 8.11 12.94 -9.42
CA ASP A 120 9.21 12.23 -10.02
C ASP A 120 8.97 12.31 -11.53
N ARG A 121 9.58 13.32 -12.16
CA ARG A 121 9.50 13.57 -13.60
C ARG A 121 9.90 12.36 -14.44
N ASP A 122 10.66 11.44 -13.84
CA ASP A 122 11.14 10.24 -14.51
C ASP A 122 10.08 9.13 -14.56
N CYS A 123 8.92 9.31 -13.91
CA CYS A 123 7.92 8.25 -13.75
C CYS A 123 6.43 8.63 -13.73
N PRO A 124 5.92 9.40 -14.71
CA PRO A 124 4.55 9.98 -14.81
C PRO A 124 3.35 9.03 -14.62
N ASP A 125 3.55 7.71 -14.69
CA ASP A 125 2.47 6.71 -14.63
C ASP A 125 2.51 5.86 -13.35
N GLY A 126 3.40 6.16 -12.41
CA GLY A 126 3.60 5.44 -11.17
C GLY A 126 4.79 4.47 -11.19
N GLN A 127 5.41 4.29 -10.02
CA GLN A 127 6.66 3.52 -9.89
C GLN A 127 6.50 2.04 -10.29
N LEU A 128 5.32 1.44 -10.12
CA LEU A 128 5.05 0.06 -10.54
C LEU A 128 5.04 -0.06 -12.06
N GLN A 129 4.30 0.81 -12.74
CA GLN A 129 4.22 0.87 -14.20
C GLN A 129 5.60 1.07 -14.81
N CYS A 130 6.38 1.99 -14.24
CA CYS A 130 7.77 2.18 -14.64
C CYS A 130 8.66 0.95 -14.41
N TRP A 131 8.44 0.18 -13.33
CA TRP A 131 9.17 -1.07 -13.12
C TRP A 131 8.83 -2.10 -14.19
N LEU A 132 7.55 -2.24 -14.53
CA LEU A 132 7.08 -3.13 -15.59
C LEU A 132 7.64 -2.73 -16.96
N ALA A 133 7.77 -1.43 -17.24
CA ALA A 133 8.43 -0.93 -18.45
C ALA A 133 9.93 -1.23 -18.43
N ALA A 134 10.62 -0.96 -17.33
CA ALA A 134 12.08 -1.18 -17.22
C ALA A 134 12.46 -2.66 -17.42
N ARG A 135 11.73 -3.60 -16.80
CA ARG A 135 12.04 -5.03 -16.95
C ARG A 135 11.89 -5.55 -18.39
N ARG A 136 10.99 -4.96 -19.19
CA ARG A 136 10.78 -5.33 -20.60
C ARG A 136 11.98 -5.01 -21.51
N THR A 137 12.93 -4.19 -21.03
CA THR A 137 14.18 -3.91 -21.75
C THR A 137 15.19 -5.07 -21.69
N VAL A 138 14.95 -6.05 -20.83
CA VAL A 138 15.79 -7.25 -20.68
C VAL A 138 15.19 -8.39 -21.47
N SER A 139 15.99 -9.04 -22.32
CA SER A 139 15.55 -10.16 -23.14
C SER A 139 15.14 -11.38 -22.30
N ASP A 140 14.19 -12.17 -22.83
CA ASP A 140 13.71 -13.44 -22.25
C ASP A 140 13.17 -13.37 -20.81
N VAL A 141 12.63 -12.23 -20.37
CA VAL A 141 11.84 -12.15 -19.12
C VAL A 141 10.36 -12.39 -19.41
N PRO A 142 9.63 -13.19 -18.60
CA PRO A 142 8.20 -13.39 -18.77
C PRO A 142 7.44 -12.07 -18.68
N ASP A 143 6.44 -11.83 -19.52
CA ASP A 143 5.59 -10.64 -19.34
C ASP A 143 4.77 -10.76 -18.05
N ILE A 144 4.65 -9.66 -17.31
CA ILE A 144 3.87 -9.55 -16.07
C ILE A 144 2.92 -8.38 -16.27
N LYS A 145 1.62 -8.62 -16.15
CA LYS A 145 0.62 -7.55 -16.29
C LYS A 145 0.48 -6.81 -14.97
N LEU A 146 -0.03 -5.58 -15.05
CA LEU A 146 -0.26 -4.75 -13.88
C LEU A 146 -1.15 -5.44 -12.83
N ASP A 147 -2.20 -6.11 -13.29
CA ASP A 147 -3.17 -6.81 -12.44
C ASP A 147 -2.59 -8.03 -11.72
N ASP A 148 -1.51 -8.61 -12.27
CA ASP A 148 -0.84 -9.78 -11.70
C ASP A 148 0.03 -9.39 -10.48
N LEU A 149 0.39 -8.11 -10.34
CA LEU A 149 1.27 -7.62 -9.27
C LEU A 149 0.51 -6.69 -8.31
N ARG A 150 -0.16 -7.29 -7.33
CA ARG A 150 -0.88 -6.54 -6.30
C ARG A 150 0.07 -6.08 -5.20
N VAL A 151 0.00 -4.79 -4.86
CA VAL A 151 0.91 -4.16 -3.87
C VAL A 151 0.40 -4.21 -2.42
N TYR A 152 -0.83 -4.68 -2.22
CA TYR A 152 -1.50 -4.81 -0.93
C TYR A 152 -1.50 -6.26 -0.45
N ARG A 153 -1.33 -6.43 0.87
CA ARG A 153 -1.38 -7.73 1.55
C ARG A 153 -2.49 -7.74 2.59
N ARG A 154 -3.23 -8.85 2.67
CA ARG A 154 -4.23 -9.08 3.70
C ARG A 154 -3.56 -9.38 5.04
N ILE A 155 -4.13 -8.89 6.13
CA ILE A 155 -3.65 -9.10 7.50
C ILE A 155 -4.12 -10.46 8.02
N SER A 156 -5.38 -10.81 7.78
CA SER A 156 -5.94 -12.12 8.10
C SER A 156 -7.01 -12.54 7.10
N ASP A 157 -7.31 -13.83 7.06
CA ASP A 157 -8.34 -14.40 6.18
C ASP A 157 -9.76 -14.03 6.64
N GLN A 158 -9.92 -13.78 7.95
CA GLN A 158 -11.21 -13.53 8.61
C GLN A 158 -11.62 -12.05 8.64
N TYR A 159 -10.69 -11.12 8.42
CA TYR A 159 -10.95 -9.68 8.47
C TYR A 159 -10.60 -8.99 7.15
N TYR A 160 -11.35 -7.96 6.76
CA TYR A 160 -11.11 -7.17 5.55
C TYR A 160 -9.87 -6.26 5.63
N GLY A 161 -9.06 -6.40 6.68
CA GLY A 161 -7.85 -5.60 6.87
C GLY A 161 -6.79 -5.93 5.82
N GLN A 162 -6.41 -4.93 5.02
CA GLN A 162 -5.25 -4.98 4.14
C GLN A 162 -4.33 -3.81 4.42
N PHE A 163 -3.06 -3.96 4.07
CA PHE A 163 -2.09 -2.88 4.12
C PHE A 163 -1.26 -2.84 2.85
N ARG A 164 -0.79 -1.66 2.47
CA ARG A 164 0.15 -1.51 1.36
C ARG A 164 1.48 -2.14 1.76
N ASN A 165 1.80 -3.28 1.17
CA ASN A 165 3.00 -4.05 1.51
C ASN A 165 4.20 -3.52 0.73
N CYS A 166 4.07 -3.46 -0.59
CA CYS A 166 5.07 -2.91 -1.50
C CYS A 166 4.85 -1.41 -1.73
N LEU A 167 5.85 -0.61 -1.33
CA LEU A 167 5.82 0.84 -1.42
C LEU A 167 6.46 1.32 -2.73
N PRO A 168 6.10 2.51 -3.25
CA PRO A 168 6.63 3.02 -4.53
C PRO A 168 8.17 3.02 -4.60
N ASP A 169 8.82 3.37 -3.49
CA ASP A 169 10.29 3.41 -3.39
C ASP A 169 10.96 2.05 -3.64
N ALA A 170 10.28 0.92 -3.40
CA ALA A 170 10.82 -0.41 -3.70
C ALA A 170 10.96 -0.63 -5.21
N PHE A 171 9.99 -0.16 -6.00
CA PHE A 171 10.03 -0.23 -7.45
C PHE A 171 11.05 0.75 -8.03
N ARG A 172 11.12 1.98 -7.47
CA ARG A 172 12.17 2.95 -7.84
C ARG A 172 13.56 2.35 -7.62
N TYR A 173 13.81 1.77 -6.45
CA TYR A 173 15.09 1.13 -6.13
C TYR A 173 15.43 -0.02 -7.09
N ALA A 174 14.45 -0.88 -7.38
CA ALA A 174 14.62 -1.99 -8.31
C ALA A 174 14.96 -1.51 -9.72
N ARG A 175 14.27 -0.46 -10.22
CA ARG A 175 14.58 0.17 -11.51
C ARG A 175 16.00 0.73 -11.56
N THR A 176 16.38 1.53 -10.56
CA THR A 176 17.73 2.11 -10.49
C THR A 176 18.79 1.02 -10.44
N THR A 177 18.56 -0.05 -9.67
CA THR A 177 19.50 -1.17 -9.60
C THR A 177 19.59 -1.89 -10.95
N LEU A 178 18.45 -2.19 -11.58
CA LEU A 178 18.39 -2.81 -12.90
C LEU A 178 19.17 -2.00 -13.92
N GLN A 179 18.91 -0.69 -14.00
CA GLN A 179 19.63 0.22 -14.90
C GLN A 179 21.15 0.12 -14.68
N GLN A 180 21.62 0.24 -13.44
CA GLN A 180 23.05 0.13 -13.12
C GLN A 180 23.66 -1.23 -13.51
N ARG A 181 22.90 -2.33 -13.38
CA ARG A 181 23.39 -3.67 -13.80
C ARG A 181 23.41 -3.82 -15.31
N SER A 182 22.39 -3.31 -16.01
CA SER A 182 22.34 -3.27 -17.47
C SER A 182 23.44 -2.40 -18.06
N GLU A 183 23.77 -1.26 -17.45
CA GLU A 183 24.89 -0.41 -17.87
C GLU A 183 26.25 -1.08 -17.68
N ARG A 184 26.42 -1.87 -16.60
CA ARG A 184 27.68 -2.57 -16.31
C ARG A 184 27.89 -3.84 -17.14
N LEU A 185 26.83 -4.62 -17.37
CA LEU A 185 26.93 -5.98 -17.93
C LEU A 185 26.32 -6.11 -19.33
N GLY A 186 25.44 -5.18 -19.72
CA GLY A 186 24.57 -5.29 -20.88
C GLY A 186 23.18 -5.80 -20.52
N ALA A 187 22.14 -5.24 -21.13
CA ALA A 187 20.75 -5.59 -20.86
C ALA A 187 20.40 -7.05 -21.22
N ASP A 188 21.11 -7.64 -22.19
CA ASP A 188 20.93 -9.02 -22.64
C ASP A 188 21.77 -10.04 -21.85
N ASP A 189 22.56 -9.58 -20.87
CA ASP A 189 23.39 -10.49 -20.08
C ASP A 189 22.53 -11.43 -19.22
N ARG A 190 22.88 -12.71 -19.22
CA ARG A 190 22.17 -13.76 -18.47
C ARG A 190 22.06 -13.45 -16.97
N ALA A 191 23.03 -12.73 -16.40
CA ALA A 191 23.05 -12.34 -15.01
C ALA A 191 22.07 -11.20 -14.71
N VAL A 192 21.91 -10.25 -15.64
CA VAL A 192 20.88 -9.19 -15.55
C VAL A 192 19.49 -9.81 -15.63
N ARG A 193 19.27 -10.74 -16.57
CA ARG A 193 18.03 -11.53 -16.62
C ARG A 193 17.77 -12.29 -15.32
N ALA A 194 18.78 -13.01 -14.80
CA ALA A 194 18.65 -13.74 -13.54
C ALA A 194 18.37 -12.82 -12.34
N TRP A 195 18.86 -11.59 -12.36
CA TRP A 195 18.58 -10.56 -11.37
C TRP A 195 17.11 -10.11 -11.44
N VAL A 196 16.58 -9.83 -12.64
CA VAL A 196 15.17 -9.44 -12.84
C VAL A 196 14.22 -10.53 -12.38
N LEU A 197 14.47 -11.79 -12.78
CA LEU A 197 13.62 -12.92 -12.38
C LEU A 197 13.56 -13.13 -10.87
N ALA A 198 14.64 -12.81 -10.16
CA ALA A 198 14.64 -12.83 -8.70
C ALA A 198 13.91 -11.64 -8.10
N GLN A 199 14.03 -10.46 -8.68
CA GLN A 199 13.27 -9.30 -8.27
C GLN A 199 11.76 -9.50 -8.46
N ASP A 200 11.36 -10.19 -9.53
CA ASP A 200 9.96 -10.58 -9.75
C ASP A 200 9.46 -11.51 -8.63
N ARG A 201 10.26 -12.49 -8.20
CA ARG A 201 9.94 -13.33 -7.03
C ARG A 201 9.79 -12.49 -5.75
N VAL A 202 10.67 -11.51 -5.52
CA VAL A 202 10.52 -10.58 -4.38
C VAL A 202 9.15 -9.91 -4.41
N PHE A 203 8.74 -9.38 -5.56
CA PHE A 203 7.46 -8.68 -5.68
C PHE A 203 6.23 -9.59 -5.74
N GLN A 204 6.35 -10.87 -6.08
CA GLN A 204 5.25 -11.83 -5.90
C GLN A 204 4.80 -11.92 -4.43
N ASN A 205 5.72 -11.75 -3.48
CA ASN A 205 5.40 -11.74 -2.05
C ASN A 205 4.61 -10.48 -1.62
N CYS A 206 4.42 -9.48 -2.48
CA CYS A 206 3.66 -8.28 -2.15
C CYS A 206 2.23 -8.63 -1.71
N SER A 207 1.60 -9.61 -2.36
CA SER A 207 0.22 -10.03 -2.09
C SER A 207 0.01 -11.54 -1.99
N ALA A 208 0.94 -12.36 -2.50
CA ALA A 208 0.79 -13.80 -2.60
C ALA A 208 1.56 -14.56 -1.51
N ALA A 209 1.54 -15.89 -1.62
CA ALA A 209 2.29 -16.83 -0.79
C ALA A 209 3.82 -16.63 -0.91
N GLU A 210 4.56 -17.32 -0.05
CA GLU A 210 6.02 -17.20 0.07
C GLU A 210 6.75 -17.68 -1.21
N SER A 211 7.49 -16.77 -1.84
CA SER A 211 8.31 -17.01 -3.04
C SER A 211 9.72 -16.44 -2.82
N ILE A 212 10.63 -17.25 -2.30
CA ILE A 212 12.01 -16.82 -2.04
C ILE A 212 12.89 -17.07 -3.28
N PRO A 213 13.64 -16.06 -3.77
CA PRO A 213 14.62 -16.29 -4.82
C PRO A 213 15.70 -17.29 -4.36
N PRO A 214 16.15 -18.21 -5.22
CA PRO A 214 17.26 -19.08 -4.88
C PRO A 214 18.55 -18.27 -4.80
N GLU A 215 19.57 -18.83 -4.14
CA GLU A 215 20.93 -18.28 -4.19
C GLU A 215 21.42 -18.11 -5.63
N THR A 216 22.32 -17.14 -5.84
CA THR A 216 22.88 -16.89 -7.16
C THR A 216 24.09 -17.78 -7.40
N GLY A 217 24.17 -18.38 -8.59
CA GLY A 217 25.39 -19.06 -9.05
C GLY A 217 26.49 -18.10 -9.53
N ALA A 218 26.23 -16.78 -9.50
CA ALA A 218 27.21 -15.78 -9.91
C ALA A 218 28.39 -15.72 -8.94
N ARG A 219 29.60 -15.60 -9.51
CA ARG A 219 30.84 -15.37 -8.74
C ARG A 219 31.13 -13.89 -8.49
N ASP A 220 30.41 -13.00 -9.17
CA ASP A 220 30.56 -11.56 -9.03
C ASP A 220 29.98 -11.11 -7.68
N ALA A 221 30.80 -10.43 -6.88
CA ALA A 221 30.44 -10.00 -5.53
C ALA A 221 29.25 -9.03 -5.50
N LEU A 222 29.10 -8.17 -6.53
CA LEU A 222 27.98 -7.24 -6.62
C LEU A 222 26.67 -8.01 -6.81
N LEU A 223 26.66 -9.00 -7.70
CA LEU A 223 25.48 -9.83 -7.96
C LEU A 223 25.13 -10.74 -6.77
N GLN A 224 26.13 -11.17 -6.00
CA GLN A 224 25.92 -11.88 -4.73
C GLN A 224 25.26 -10.97 -3.68
N ALA A 225 25.78 -9.74 -3.52
CA ALA A 225 25.19 -8.76 -2.61
C ALA A 225 23.75 -8.38 -3.01
N ASP A 226 23.49 -8.24 -4.31
CA ASP A 226 22.14 -8.03 -4.83
C ASP A 226 21.21 -9.20 -4.49
N ARG A 227 21.67 -10.44 -4.66
CA ARG A 227 20.86 -11.61 -4.34
C ARG A 227 20.54 -11.70 -2.85
N GLN A 228 21.51 -11.43 -1.99
CA GLN A 228 21.28 -11.36 -0.54
C GLN A 228 20.21 -10.32 -0.19
N TYR A 229 20.27 -9.13 -0.80
CA TYR A 229 19.25 -8.10 -0.63
C TYR A 229 17.87 -8.55 -1.13
N GLN A 230 17.80 -9.22 -2.28
CA GLN A 230 16.55 -9.76 -2.82
C GLN A 230 15.97 -10.84 -1.89
N ILE A 231 16.77 -11.78 -1.38
CA ILE A 231 16.32 -12.81 -0.43
C ILE A 231 15.79 -12.17 0.86
N ALA A 232 16.52 -11.22 1.45
CA ALA A 232 16.09 -10.50 2.64
C ALA A 232 14.75 -9.76 2.42
N SER A 233 14.61 -9.13 1.25
CA SER A 233 13.39 -8.42 0.84
C SER A 233 12.21 -9.36 0.60
N ALA A 234 12.46 -10.53 0.01
CA ALA A 234 11.43 -11.55 -0.20
C ALA A 234 10.87 -12.03 1.15
N TYR A 235 11.73 -12.35 2.13
CA TYR A 235 11.29 -12.69 3.47
C TYR A 235 10.47 -11.57 4.13
N PHE A 236 10.89 -10.32 3.97
CA PHE A 236 10.15 -9.18 4.51
C PHE A 236 8.74 -9.07 3.94
N TYR A 237 8.61 -9.12 2.61
CA TYR A 237 7.30 -9.03 1.96
C TYR A 237 6.45 -10.27 2.23
N ALA A 238 7.07 -11.44 2.45
CA ALA A 238 6.43 -12.69 2.85
C ALA A 238 5.94 -12.74 4.31
N LEU A 239 6.11 -11.67 5.09
CA LEU A 239 5.82 -11.59 6.54
C LEU A 239 6.72 -12.46 7.42
N ARG A 240 7.84 -12.97 6.89
CA ARG A 240 8.84 -13.74 7.63
C ARG A 240 9.84 -12.80 8.30
N PHE A 241 9.34 -12.01 9.25
CA PHE A 241 10.10 -10.87 9.79
C PHE A 241 11.36 -11.27 10.56
N GLN A 242 11.37 -12.43 11.23
CA GLN A 242 12.58 -12.92 11.91
C GLN A 242 13.70 -13.25 10.90
N ASP A 243 13.36 -13.96 9.82
CA ASP A 243 14.30 -14.27 8.74
C ASP A 243 14.78 -12.99 8.04
N ALA A 244 13.85 -12.10 7.68
CA ALA A 244 14.16 -10.82 7.06
C ALA A 244 15.11 -9.98 7.93
N GLU A 245 14.85 -9.89 9.24
CA GLU A 245 15.70 -9.16 10.18
C GLU A 245 17.12 -9.73 10.19
N ARG A 246 17.26 -11.07 10.30
CA ARG A 246 18.57 -11.74 10.29
C ARG A 246 19.35 -11.39 9.01
N HIS A 247 18.72 -11.53 7.85
CA HIS A 247 19.39 -11.26 6.57
C HIS A 247 19.74 -9.77 6.40
N PHE A 248 18.83 -8.85 6.74
CA PHE A 248 19.15 -7.42 6.64
C PHE A 248 20.24 -6.99 7.63
N ARG A 249 20.31 -7.58 8.83
CA ARG A 249 21.42 -7.32 9.78
C ARG A 249 22.76 -7.78 9.21
N GLN A 250 22.82 -8.92 8.53
CA GLN A 250 24.02 -9.39 7.85
C GLN A 250 24.48 -8.40 6.76
N ILE A 251 23.55 -7.97 5.89
CA ILE A 251 23.84 -6.98 4.84
C ILE A 251 24.28 -5.62 5.44
N ALA A 252 23.66 -5.21 6.54
CA ALA A 252 24.02 -3.95 7.22
C ALA A 252 25.40 -3.99 7.90
N ALA A 253 25.86 -5.19 8.27
CA ALA A 253 27.18 -5.43 8.85
C ALA A 253 28.29 -5.53 7.78
N ASP A 254 27.96 -5.99 6.57
CA ASP A 254 28.90 -6.04 5.46
C ASP A 254 29.27 -4.63 4.96
N ALA A 255 30.53 -4.25 5.16
CA ALA A 255 31.07 -2.96 4.73
C ALA A 255 31.15 -2.82 3.20
N ASN A 256 31.21 -3.94 2.48
CA ASN A 256 31.36 -3.97 1.02
C ASN A 256 30.02 -4.05 0.28
N SER A 257 28.92 -4.30 1.00
CA SER A 257 27.60 -4.37 0.37
C SER A 257 27.12 -2.97 -0.05
N PRO A 258 26.75 -2.75 -1.32
CA PRO A 258 26.13 -1.50 -1.74
C PRO A 258 24.77 -1.27 -1.08
N HIS A 259 24.14 -2.35 -0.58
CA HIS A 259 22.83 -2.31 0.08
C HIS A 259 22.91 -1.98 1.57
N ARG A 260 24.11 -1.82 2.14
CA ARG A 260 24.35 -1.69 3.59
C ARG A 260 23.50 -0.61 4.26
N LEU A 261 23.46 0.60 3.71
CA LEU A 261 22.69 1.71 4.30
C LEU A 261 21.19 1.44 4.23
N LEU A 262 20.72 0.94 3.09
CA LEU A 262 19.31 0.57 2.92
C LEU A 262 18.92 -0.58 3.85
N ALA A 263 19.78 -1.57 4.05
CA ALA A 263 19.55 -2.69 4.93
C ALA A 263 19.36 -2.25 6.39
N ARG A 264 20.12 -1.24 6.87
CA ARG A 264 19.91 -0.66 8.22
C ARG A 264 18.50 -0.10 8.39
N TYR A 265 18.04 0.65 7.39
CA TYR A 265 16.67 1.16 7.35
C TYR A 265 15.65 0.01 7.32
N LEU A 266 15.91 -1.04 6.53
CA LEU A 266 15.03 -2.19 6.41
C LEU A 266 14.98 -3.05 7.68
N VAL A 267 16.04 -3.14 8.49
CA VAL A 267 15.97 -3.73 9.83
C VAL A 267 14.91 -3.01 10.68
N ALA A 268 14.95 -1.68 10.74
CA ALA A 268 13.96 -0.91 11.49
C ALA A 268 12.53 -1.11 10.94
N ARG A 269 12.37 -1.08 9.61
CA ARG A 269 11.08 -1.33 8.96
C ARG A 269 10.54 -2.74 9.24
N THR A 270 11.41 -3.75 9.26
CA THR A 270 11.07 -5.14 9.62
C THR A 270 10.58 -5.23 11.07
N LEU A 271 11.28 -4.61 12.02
CA LEU A 271 10.87 -4.59 13.43
C LEU A 271 9.50 -3.92 13.62
N ILE A 272 9.29 -2.76 12.99
CA ILE A 272 8.00 -2.05 13.03
C ILE A 272 6.89 -2.91 12.43
N ARG A 273 7.13 -3.57 11.29
CA ARG A 273 6.15 -4.46 10.66
C ARG A 273 5.82 -5.66 11.54
N ARG A 274 6.81 -6.29 12.15
CA ARG A 274 6.62 -7.39 13.10
C ARG A 274 5.73 -6.97 14.25
N ALA A 275 6.09 -5.90 14.96
CA ALA A 275 5.31 -5.39 16.09
C ALA A 275 3.88 -4.94 15.71
N SER A 276 3.66 -4.59 14.43
CA SER A 276 2.34 -4.14 13.96
C SER A 276 1.40 -5.26 13.53
N LEU A 277 1.95 -6.41 13.11
CA LEU A 277 1.19 -7.45 12.41
C LEU A 277 1.26 -8.81 13.11
N GLN A 278 2.31 -9.05 13.89
CA GLN A 278 2.47 -10.24 14.71
C GLN A 278 2.26 -9.82 16.15
N THR A 279 1.03 -9.93 16.64
CA THR A 279 0.77 -9.99 18.08
C THR A 279 1.30 -11.34 18.58
N GLU A 280 2.17 -11.35 19.57
CA GLU A 280 2.44 -12.60 20.29
C GLU A 280 1.14 -13.09 20.94
N PRO A 281 0.87 -14.40 20.96
CA PRO A 281 -0.15 -14.93 21.84
C PRO A 281 0.26 -14.56 23.27
N GLY A 282 -0.51 -13.68 23.90
CA GLY A 282 -0.36 -13.34 25.32
C GLY A 282 -0.66 -14.52 26.23
#